data_AF-A0A017T0P0-F1
#
_entry.id   AF-A0A017T0P0-F1
#
_cell.length_a   1.000
_cell.length_b   1.000
_cell.length_c   1.000
_cell.angle_alpha   90.00
_cell.angle_beta   90.00
_cell.angle_gamma   90.00
#
_symmetry.space_group_name_H-M   'P 1'
#
loop_
_entity.id
_entity.type
_entity.pdbx_description
1 polymer ?
#
loop_
_entity_poly.entity_id
_entity_poly.type
_entity_poly.pdbx_seq_one_letter_code
_entity_poly.pdbx_strand_id
1 'polypeptide(L)'
;MLSHRILSTLSLGALLALSACSKAPEPPTAPEQPTTPEQPPTGTPTGGDTTTGNTAGGGACTTDADCVAASCCHATACVPKAQAPKCDGIMCTQECRGGTLDCGGGCLCTSGQCAARFGDQSGPDAPQ
;
A
#
# COMPACT_ATOMS: atom_id res chain seq x y z
N MET A 1 22.36 -19.09 55.26
CA MET A 1 21.60 -20.13 54.54
C MET A 1 21.79 -19.87 53.05
N LEU A 2 22.95 -20.20 52.48
CA LEU A 2 23.37 -21.53 51.99
C LEU A 2 22.42 -22.10 50.93
N SER A 3 22.85 -21.93 49.68
CA SER A 3 22.79 -22.88 48.57
C SER A 3 21.46 -23.47 48.14
N HIS A 4 21.05 -23.20 46.90
CA HIS A 4 20.62 -24.24 45.95
C HIS A 4 21.04 -23.87 44.52
N ARG A 5 22.22 -24.38 44.13
CA ARG A 5 22.60 -24.59 42.73
C ARG A 5 21.85 -25.81 42.20
N ILE A 6 21.17 -25.67 41.07
CA ILE A 6 20.69 -26.77 40.20
C ILE A 6 20.71 -26.14 38.79
N LEU A 7 21.66 -26.32 37.87
CA LEU A 7 22.40 -27.48 37.36
C LEU A 7 21.50 -28.66 36.96
N SER A 8 20.75 -28.49 35.86
CA SER A 8 20.11 -29.56 35.10
C SER A 8 19.58 -28.95 33.79
N THR A 9 19.84 -29.38 32.56
CA THR A 9 20.64 -30.47 31.99
C THR A 9 20.83 -30.09 30.51
N LEU A 10 22.07 -30.10 30.01
CA LEU A 10 22.34 -30.13 28.57
C LEU A 10 21.71 -31.41 28.01
N SER A 11 20.72 -31.29 27.13
CA SER A 11 20.21 -32.41 26.33
C SER A 11 20.71 -32.25 24.90
N LEU A 12 21.92 -32.73 24.68
CA LEU A 12 22.53 -32.94 23.37
C LEU A 12 21.87 -34.19 22.77
N GLY A 13 20.88 -34.00 21.89
CA GLY A 13 20.19 -35.07 21.17
C GLY A 13 20.47 -34.96 19.67
N ALA A 14 21.50 -35.66 19.21
CA ALA A 14 21.88 -35.79 17.81
C ALA A 14 21.03 -36.86 17.09
N LEU A 15 21.03 -36.75 15.75
CA LEU A 15 20.84 -37.79 14.71
C LEU A 15 19.52 -37.81 13.91
N LEU A 16 19.62 -37.19 12.73
CA LEU A 16 19.42 -37.75 11.38
C LEU A 16 18.30 -38.80 11.17
N ALA A 17 17.30 -38.41 10.39
CA ALA A 17 16.66 -39.30 9.42
C ALA A 17 16.35 -38.52 8.12
N LEU A 18 16.93 -39.00 7.01
CA LEU A 18 16.69 -38.55 5.64
C LEU A 18 15.22 -38.79 5.28
N SER A 19 14.55 -37.78 4.73
CA SER A 19 13.39 -38.00 3.87
C SER A 19 13.48 -37.10 2.64
N ALA A 20 14.15 -37.62 1.61
CA ALA A 20 14.13 -37.07 0.27
C ALA A 20 12.78 -37.41 -0.38
N CYS A 21 11.77 -36.58 -0.14
CA CYS A 21 10.58 -36.55 -0.99
C CYS A 21 10.90 -35.68 -2.21
N SER A 22 11.39 -36.32 -3.28
CA SER A 22 11.39 -35.73 -4.61
C SER A 22 9.95 -35.66 -5.11
N LYS A 23 9.33 -34.48 -4.97
CA LYS A 23 8.20 -34.10 -5.80
C LYS A 23 8.43 -32.64 -6.18
N ALA A 24 8.89 -32.43 -7.41
CA ALA A 24 8.89 -31.11 -8.00
C ALA A 24 7.45 -30.58 -7.91
N PRO A 25 7.22 -29.43 -7.29
CA PRO A 25 5.96 -28.73 -7.49
C PRO A 25 5.89 -28.45 -8.98
N GLU A 26 4.88 -29.02 -9.64
CA GLU A 26 4.43 -28.44 -10.90
C GLU A 26 4.20 -26.95 -10.63
N PRO A 27 4.72 -26.04 -11.48
CA PRO A 27 4.42 -24.63 -11.31
C PRO A 27 2.90 -24.53 -11.21
N PRO A 28 2.34 -23.88 -10.18
CA PRO A 28 0.90 -23.72 -10.12
C PRO A 28 0.49 -23.09 -11.45
N THR A 29 -0.31 -23.82 -12.22
CA THR A 29 -1.07 -23.25 -13.32
C THR A 29 -1.72 -22.02 -12.72
N ALA A 30 -1.23 -20.84 -13.12
CA ALA A 30 -1.75 -19.58 -12.65
C ALA A 30 -3.27 -19.68 -12.76
N PRO A 31 -4.03 -19.45 -11.68
CA PRO A 31 -5.46 -19.27 -11.81
C PRO A 31 -5.65 -18.30 -12.96
N GLU A 32 -6.40 -18.69 -13.98
CA GLU A 32 -6.81 -17.76 -15.03
C GLU A 32 -7.27 -16.51 -14.31
N GLN A 33 -6.54 -15.39 -14.51
CA GLN A 33 -6.92 -14.13 -13.90
C GLN A 33 -8.39 -13.93 -14.24
N PRO A 34 -9.27 -13.73 -13.25
CA PRO A 34 -10.58 -13.19 -13.52
C PRO A 34 -10.33 -11.97 -14.39
N THR A 35 -10.87 -11.97 -15.61
CA THR A 35 -10.79 -10.84 -16.52
C THR A 35 -11.14 -9.60 -15.70
N THR A 36 -10.13 -8.77 -15.47
CA THR A 36 -10.25 -7.48 -14.79
C THR A 36 -11.50 -6.82 -15.34
N PRO A 37 -12.53 -6.51 -14.52
CA PRO A 37 -13.57 -5.62 -14.95
C PRO A 37 -12.86 -4.36 -15.44
N GLU A 38 -12.97 -4.10 -16.73
CA GLU A 38 -12.38 -2.95 -17.39
C GLU A 38 -12.77 -1.72 -16.57
N GLN A 39 -11.82 -1.21 -15.79
CA GLN A 39 -12.00 0.02 -15.05
C GLN A 39 -12.35 1.05 -16.12
N PRO A 40 -13.46 1.81 -15.98
CA PRO A 40 -13.86 2.77 -16.99
C PRO A 40 -12.65 3.64 -17.33
N PRO A 41 -12.43 3.95 -18.62
CA PRO A 41 -11.18 4.51 -19.10
C PRO A 41 -10.78 5.67 -18.20
N THR A 42 -9.67 5.47 -17.50
CA THR A 42 -9.01 6.51 -16.73
C THR A 42 -8.74 7.62 -17.73
N GLY A 43 -9.43 8.75 -17.57
CA GLY A 43 -9.18 9.93 -18.39
C GLY A 43 -7.69 10.19 -18.37
N THR A 44 -7.07 10.16 -19.55
CA THR A 44 -5.64 10.37 -19.74
C THR A 44 -5.21 11.63 -18.99
N PRO A 45 -4.36 11.57 -17.95
CA PRO A 45 -3.69 12.76 -17.50
C PRO A 45 -2.60 13.03 -18.53
N THR A 46 -2.92 13.85 -19.53
CA THR A 46 -1.92 14.49 -20.38
C THR A 46 -0.98 15.23 -19.44
N GLY A 47 0.27 14.76 -19.36
CA GLY A 47 1.28 15.31 -18.47
C GLY A 47 1.49 16.80 -18.71
N GLY A 48 1.72 17.53 -17.63
CA GLY A 48 2.12 18.93 -17.71
C GLY A 48 1.99 19.66 -16.38
N ASP A 49 3.14 19.81 -15.73
CA ASP A 49 3.54 20.93 -14.87
C ASP A 49 3.36 20.83 -13.36
N THR A 50 4.52 20.66 -12.70
CA THR A 50 4.78 20.91 -11.30
C THR A 50 4.79 22.42 -11.07
N THR A 51 3.63 23.06 -11.02
CA THR A 51 3.50 24.42 -10.48
C THR A 51 2.11 24.60 -9.86
N THR A 52 2.08 24.68 -8.53
CA THR A 52 1.08 25.37 -7.69
C THR A 52 -0.34 25.45 -8.27
N GLY A 53 -1.22 24.54 -7.84
CA GLY A 53 -2.65 24.77 -8.01
C GLY A 53 -3.47 23.50 -8.13
N ASN A 54 -3.95 23.03 -6.99
CA ASN A 54 -5.32 22.60 -6.77
C ASN A 54 -6.18 22.40 -8.05
N THR A 55 -5.94 21.32 -8.82
CA THR A 55 -6.68 21.07 -10.07
C THR A 55 -7.41 19.74 -10.01
N ALA A 56 -8.66 19.85 -9.57
CA ALA A 56 -9.87 19.29 -10.17
C ALA A 56 -9.78 17.88 -10.78
N GLY A 57 -9.85 16.88 -9.91
CA GLY A 57 -10.27 15.52 -10.26
C GLY A 57 -11.22 14.88 -9.23
N GLY A 58 -11.50 15.54 -8.12
CA GLY A 58 -12.25 14.96 -7.02
C GLY A 58 -13.62 15.60 -6.88
N GLY A 59 -14.67 14.77 -6.97
CA GLY A 59 -16.05 15.22 -6.76
C GLY A 59 -16.31 15.94 -5.43
N ALA A 60 -17.57 16.35 -5.24
CA ALA A 60 -17.97 17.23 -4.16
C ALA A 60 -17.64 16.68 -2.76
N CYS A 61 -17.15 17.55 -1.88
CA CYS A 61 -16.85 17.27 -0.47
C CYS A 61 -17.19 18.49 0.41
N THR A 62 -17.32 18.27 1.72
CA THR A 62 -17.44 19.35 2.73
C THR A 62 -16.24 19.38 3.65
N THR A 63 -15.67 18.22 3.96
CA THR A 63 -14.53 18.05 4.86
C THR A 63 -13.52 17.06 4.29
N ASP A 64 -12.27 17.08 4.77
CA ASP A 64 -11.23 16.13 4.35
C ASP A 64 -11.67 14.67 4.53
N ALA A 65 -12.49 14.39 5.55
CA ALA A 65 -13.04 13.07 5.81
C ALA A 65 -13.99 12.55 4.72
N ASP A 66 -14.48 13.42 3.83
CA ASP A 66 -15.30 13.03 2.68
C ASP A 66 -14.44 12.52 1.52
N CYS A 67 -13.12 12.71 1.57
CA CYS A 67 -12.19 12.39 0.51
C CYS A 67 -11.36 11.14 0.85
N VAL A 68 -11.09 10.32 -0.16
CA VAL A 68 -10.28 9.12 -0.07
C VAL A 68 -9.38 8.98 -1.30
N ALA A 69 -8.37 8.12 -1.22
CA ALA A 69 -7.49 7.82 -2.35
C ALA A 69 -8.26 7.25 -3.55
N ALA A 70 -7.90 7.69 -4.76
CA ALA A 70 -8.54 7.25 -6.00
C ALA A 70 -8.15 5.83 -6.44
N SER A 71 -7.05 5.30 -5.90
CA SER A 71 -6.55 3.94 -6.15
C SER A 71 -6.06 3.31 -4.84
N CYS A 72 -5.93 1.99 -4.82
CA CYS A 72 -5.55 1.26 -3.61
C CYS A 72 -4.09 1.40 -3.22
N CYS A 73 -3.20 1.57 -4.20
CA CYS A 73 -1.75 1.71 -3.99
C CYS A 73 -1.24 2.90 -4.78
N HIS A 74 -0.27 3.64 -4.24
CA HIS A 74 0.43 4.72 -4.94
C HIS A 74 -0.50 5.77 -5.55
N ALA A 75 -1.58 6.09 -4.84
CA ALA A 75 -2.57 7.01 -5.36
C ALA A 75 -1.95 8.39 -5.62
N THR A 76 -2.27 8.96 -6.78
CA THR A 76 -1.85 10.32 -7.16
C THR A 76 -3.02 11.30 -7.16
N ALA A 77 -4.22 10.83 -6.81
CA ALA A 77 -5.45 11.60 -6.82
C ALA A 77 -6.38 11.18 -5.68
N CYS A 78 -7.36 12.04 -5.41
CA CYS A 78 -8.39 11.82 -4.40
C CYS A 78 -9.78 11.93 -5.02
N VAL A 79 -10.70 11.12 -4.51
CA VAL A 79 -12.11 11.07 -4.92
C VAL A 79 -13.00 11.17 -3.68
N PRO A 80 -14.29 11.52 -3.82
CA PRO A 80 -15.26 11.40 -2.74
C PRO A 80 -15.36 9.96 -2.28
N LYS A 81 -15.63 9.76 -0.99
CA LYS A 81 -15.80 8.44 -0.37
C LYS A 81 -16.87 7.58 -1.06
N ALA A 82 -17.88 8.19 -1.66
CA ALA A 82 -18.89 7.48 -2.47
C ALA A 82 -18.31 6.80 -3.73
N GLN A 83 -17.12 7.22 -4.17
CA GLN A 83 -16.39 6.70 -5.33
C GLN A 83 -15.14 5.92 -4.91
N ALA A 84 -15.02 5.58 -3.62
CA ALA A 84 -13.88 4.84 -3.09
C ALA A 84 -13.64 3.52 -3.87
N PRO A 85 -12.40 3.20 -4.27
CA PRO A 85 -12.09 1.89 -4.81
C PRO A 85 -12.27 0.81 -3.73
N LYS A 86 -12.62 -0.41 -4.16
CA LYS A 86 -12.60 -1.58 -3.29
C LYS A 86 -11.17 -2.11 -3.21
N CYS A 87 -10.59 -2.10 -2.02
CA CYS A 87 -9.20 -2.51 -1.80
C CYS A 87 -9.06 -3.80 -0.98
N ASP A 88 -10.17 -4.48 -0.70
CA ASP A 88 -10.17 -5.76 0.01
C ASP A 88 -9.30 -6.80 -0.72
N GLY A 89 -8.34 -7.39 -0.01
CA GLY A 89 -7.43 -8.40 -0.55
C GLY A 89 -6.31 -7.86 -1.45
N ILE A 90 -6.22 -6.55 -1.66
CA ILE A 90 -5.10 -5.94 -2.39
C ILE A 90 -3.91 -5.76 -1.45
N MET A 91 -2.76 -6.32 -1.84
CA MET A 91 -1.50 -6.14 -1.14
C MET A 91 -0.66 -5.10 -1.88
N CYS A 92 -0.49 -3.93 -1.28
CA CYS A 92 0.40 -2.89 -1.81
C CYS A 92 1.84 -3.15 -1.42
N THR A 93 2.77 -2.69 -2.25
CA THR A 93 4.20 -2.62 -1.90
C THR A 93 4.40 -1.61 -0.78
N GLN A 94 5.33 -1.86 0.16
CA GLN A 94 5.69 -0.88 1.21
C GLN A 94 6.63 0.24 0.72
N GLU A 95 6.66 0.47 -0.59
CA GLU A 95 7.50 1.48 -1.21
C GLU A 95 6.86 2.86 -1.01
N CYS A 96 7.65 3.84 -0.61
CA CYS A 96 7.23 5.23 -0.58
C CYS A 96 7.56 5.88 -1.93
N ARG A 97 6.59 5.97 -2.85
CA ARG A 97 6.78 6.63 -4.16
C ARG A 97 6.57 8.13 -4.09
N GLY A 98 7.58 8.90 -4.49
CA GLY A 98 7.46 10.35 -4.65
C GLY A 98 6.33 10.72 -5.61
N GLY A 99 5.61 11.81 -5.30
CA GLY A 99 4.45 12.24 -6.07
C GLY A 99 3.19 11.38 -5.87
N THR A 100 3.18 10.52 -4.85
CA THR A 100 2.01 9.72 -4.46
C THR A 100 1.58 10.03 -3.02
N LEU A 101 0.42 9.53 -2.62
CA LEU A 101 -0.11 9.67 -1.27
C LEU A 101 0.60 8.77 -0.23
N ASP A 102 1.40 7.80 -0.67
CA ASP A 102 1.98 6.75 0.18
C ASP A 102 3.06 7.29 1.14
N CYS A 103 3.54 8.51 0.91
CA CYS A 103 4.66 9.14 1.60
C CYS A 103 4.24 10.22 2.58
N GLY A 104 3.25 9.92 3.43
CA GLY A 104 2.67 10.91 4.34
C GLY A 104 1.82 11.97 3.62
N GLY A 105 1.44 11.70 2.37
CA GLY A 105 0.42 12.45 1.64
C GLY A 105 -0.97 12.20 2.20
N GLY A 106 -1.95 12.97 1.73
CA GLY A 106 -3.34 12.80 2.13
C GLY A 106 -4.34 13.44 1.18
N CYS A 107 -5.61 13.15 1.41
CA CYS A 107 -6.71 13.76 0.68
C CYS A 107 -7.31 14.90 1.48
N LEU A 108 -7.48 16.05 0.82
CA LEU A 108 -8.04 17.26 1.40
C LEU A 108 -9.30 17.67 0.63
N CYS A 109 -10.25 18.26 1.33
CA CYS A 109 -11.38 18.93 0.72
C CYS A 109 -11.06 20.41 0.55
N THR A 110 -10.78 20.82 -0.68
CA THR A 110 -10.36 22.19 -0.99
C THR A 110 -11.36 22.81 -1.96
N SER A 111 -11.94 23.95 -1.58
CA SER A 111 -12.98 24.61 -2.41
C SER A 111 -14.13 23.69 -2.80
N GLY A 112 -14.51 22.76 -1.91
CA GLY A 112 -15.58 21.79 -2.14
C GLY A 112 -15.23 20.66 -3.11
N GLN A 113 -13.95 20.44 -3.43
CA GLN A 113 -13.48 19.35 -4.29
C GLN A 113 -12.38 18.55 -3.57
N CYS A 114 -12.35 17.23 -3.80
CA CYS A 114 -11.27 16.41 -3.26
C CYS A 114 -9.97 16.64 -4.05
N ALA A 115 -8.88 16.91 -3.34
CA ALA A 115 -7.56 17.14 -3.92
C ALA A 115 -6.49 16.35 -3.16
N ALA A 116 -5.46 15.89 -3.89
CA ALA A 116 -4.30 15.24 -3.31
C ALA A 116 -3.31 16.27 -2.76
N ARG A 117 -2.79 16.01 -1.56
CA ARG A 117 -1.63 16.70 -0.98
C ARG A 117 -0.50 15.70 -0.85
N PHE A 118 0.57 15.89 -1.62
CA PHE A 118 1.70 14.96 -1.58
C PHE A 118 2.60 15.19 -0.38
N GLY A 119 3.25 14.12 0.08
CA GLY A 119 4.40 14.15 0.98
C GLY A 119 5.54 14.95 0.40
N ASP A 120 6.06 15.92 1.16
CA ASP A 120 7.36 16.50 0.84
C ASP A 120 8.43 15.48 1.20
N GLN A 121 8.89 14.70 0.21
CA GLN A 121 10.06 13.80 0.33
C GLN A 121 11.38 14.57 0.58
N SER A 122 11.32 15.90 0.62
CA SER A 122 12.42 16.83 0.88
C SER A 122 12.45 17.36 2.32
N GLY A 123 11.52 16.93 3.18
CA GLY A 123 11.55 17.25 4.61
C GLY A 123 12.67 16.51 5.35
N PRO A 124 13.19 17.06 6.46
CA PRO A 124 14.25 16.43 7.25
C PRO A 124 13.86 15.08 7.88
N ASP A 125 12.57 14.75 7.89
CA ASP A 125 11.99 13.52 8.44
C ASP A 125 11.55 12.50 7.36
N ALA A 126 11.97 12.68 6.11
CA ALA A 126 11.69 11.70 5.06
C ALA A 126 12.37 10.34 5.41
N PRO A 127 11.64 9.20 5.38
CA PRO A 127 12.23 7.90 5.65
C PRO A 127 13.24 7.58 4.54
N GLN A 128 14.51 7.43 4.91
CA GLN A 128 15.58 6.94 4.02
C GLN A 128 15.54 5.42 3.89
#